data_AF-A0A2J8AF99-F1
#
_entry.id   AF-A0A2J8AF99-F1
#
_cell.length_a   1.000
_cell.length_b   1.000
_cell.length_c   1.000
_cell.angle_alpha   90.00
_cell.angle_beta   90.00
_cell.angle_gamma   90.00
#
_symmetry.space_group_name_H-M   'P 1'
#
loop_
_entity.id
_entity.type
_entity.pdbx_description
1 polymer ?
#
loop_
_entity_poly.entity_id
_entity_poly.type
_entity_poly.pdbx_seq_one_letter_code
_entity_poly.pdbx_strand_id
1 'polypeptide(L)'
;MGRPWCYDLGTYGWLLNCLGPATKSTKFFVFVNSSVRGPFIPPYVGASHWTTMLTQYLRGSTKLVGATISCEVMPHVQSYTFATDSLGMKILLAGGALDCHLDHMAAISNGELRLSDLMFTSNYTIASLMADQRGVRDWAVGAPAYCATHPENPTVEGRAYRDLHPFEVLFVKVKNDVDSRGVTYSGQKEALFFSNN
;
A
#
# COMPACT_ATOMS: atom_id res chain seq x y z
N MET A 1 -28.56 2.06 -5.61
CA MET A 1 -27.70 3.23 -5.90
C MET A 1 -26.91 3.52 -4.63
N GLY A 2 -25.60 3.26 -4.66
CA GLY A 2 -24.73 3.23 -3.47
C GLY A 2 -24.29 4.62 -3.00
N ARG A 3 -23.99 4.74 -1.70
CA ARG A 3 -23.61 5.99 -1.03
C ARG A 3 -22.32 6.58 -1.64
N PRO A 4 -22.26 7.90 -1.90
CA PRO A 4 -21.14 8.51 -2.63
C PRO A 4 -19.86 8.76 -1.82
N TRP A 5 -19.79 8.37 -0.55
CA TRP A 5 -18.64 8.70 0.32
C TRP A 5 -18.21 7.49 1.14
N CYS A 6 -17.12 6.84 0.73
CA CYS A 6 -16.41 5.80 1.49
C CYS A 6 -15.03 6.36 1.87
N TYR A 7 -14.49 5.96 3.01
CA TYR A 7 -13.15 6.40 3.40
C TYR A 7 -12.06 5.54 2.78
N ASP A 8 -11.03 6.19 2.24
CA ASP A 8 -9.74 5.62 1.83
C ASP A 8 -9.93 4.38 0.94
N LEU A 9 -9.49 3.20 1.39
CA LEU A 9 -9.58 1.95 0.63
C LEU A 9 -10.98 1.59 0.12
N GLY A 10 -12.04 2.05 0.80
CA GLY A 10 -13.41 1.84 0.37
C GLY A 10 -13.78 2.59 -0.92
N THR A 11 -13.14 3.73 -1.20
CA THR A 11 -13.34 4.47 -2.45
C THR A 11 -12.72 3.73 -3.63
N TYR A 12 -11.58 3.05 -3.44
CA TYR A 12 -11.06 2.13 -4.45
C TYR A 12 -12.01 0.96 -4.74
N GLY A 13 -12.60 0.35 -3.71
CA GLY A 13 -13.57 -0.74 -3.92
C GLY A 13 -14.82 -0.28 -4.67
N TRP A 14 -15.32 0.91 -4.36
CA TRP A 14 -16.38 1.55 -5.14
C TRP A 14 -15.98 1.75 -6.61
N LEU A 15 -14.78 2.28 -6.87
CA LEU A 15 -14.26 2.49 -8.23
C LEU A 15 -14.12 1.17 -9.00
N LEU A 16 -13.59 0.12 -8.37
CA LEU A 16 -13.43 -1.20 -8.98
C LEU A 16 -14.80 -1.80 -9.39
N ASN A 17 -15.82 -1.62 -8.55
CA ASN A 17 -17.18 -2.02 -8.87
C ASN A 17 -17.74 -1.25 -10.08
N CYS A 18 -17.44 0.05 -10.19
CA CYS A 18 -17.82 0.85 -11.35
C CYS A 18 -17.09 0.45 -12.64
N LEU A 19 -15.80 0.07 -12.54
CA LEU A 19 -14.99 -0.34 -13.68
C LEU A 19 -15.33 -1.75 -14.18
N GLY A 20 -15.89 -2.60 -13.32
CA GLY A 20 -16.48 -3.89 -13.68
C GLY A 20 -15.57 -4.75 -14.58
N PRO A 21 -15.95 -5.06 -15.84
CA PRO A 21 -15.19 -5.93 -16.74
C PRO A 21 -13.74 -5.50 -17.00
N ALA A 22 -13.42 -4.21 -16.93
CA ALA A 22 -12.08 -3.68 -17.22
C ALA A 22 -11.01 -4.22 -16.27
N THR A 23 -11.41 -4.70 -15.09
CA THR A 23 -10.50 -5.27 -14.09
C THR A 23 -10.13 -6.73 -14.37
N LYS A 24 -10.90 -7.46 -15.20
CA LYS A 24 -10.77 -8.91 -15.38
C LYS A 24 -9.46 -9.34 -16.04
N SER A 25 -8.91 -8.53 -16.95
CA SER A 25 -7.66 -8.82 -17.68
C SER A 25 -6.42 -8.18 -17.05
N THR A 26 -6.59 -7.41 -15.97
CA THR A 26 -5.48 -6.72 -15.31
C THR A 26 -4.63 -7.73 -14.53
N LYS A 27 -3.32 -7.72 -14.78
CA LYS A 27 -2.38 -8.57 -14.05
C LYS A 27 -2.02 -8.01 -12.68
N PHE A 28 -1.74 -6.71 -12.63
CA PHE A 28 -1.33 -6.01 -11.42
C PHE A 28 -2.15 -4.74 -11.21
N PHE A 29 -2.50 -4.51 -9.96
CA PHE A 29 -3.23 -3.34 -9.50
C PHE A 29 -2.31 -2.54 -8.59
N VAL A 30 -2.20 -1.23 -8.85
CA VAL A 30 -1.35 -0.34 -8.04
C VAL A 30 -2.20 0.83 -7.56
N PHE A 31 -2.27 1.00 -6.25
CA PHE A 31 -3.08 1.98 -5.56
C PHE A 31 -2.19 3.07 -4.98
N VAL A 32 -2.59 4.33 -5.16
CA VAL A 32 -1.83 5.50 -4.72
C VAL A 32 -2.77 6.54 -4.14
N ASN A 33 -2.63 6.82 -2.85
CA ASN A 33 -3.44 7.79 -2.13
C ASN A 33 -3.04 9.24 -2.51
N SER A 34 -3.96 10.21 -2.51
CA SER A 34 -3.64 11.63 -2.80
C SER A 34 -2.61 12.27 -1.87
N SER A 35 -2.49 11.73 -0.65
CA SER A 35 -1.61 12.27 0.37
C SER A 35 -0.12 11.98 0.13
N VAL A 36 0.26 11.35 -0.97
CA VAL A 36 1.67 11.03 -1.27
C VAL A 36 2.25 11.91 -2.37
N ARG A 37 3.57 12.02 -2.41
CA ARG A 37 4.33 12.71 -3.46
C ARG A 37 5.21 11.67 -4.16
N GLY A 38 5.34 11.76 -5.48
CA GLY A 38 6.05 10.80 -6.32
C GLY A 38 5.35 10.61 -7.68
N PRO A 39 5.73 9.58 -8.47
CA PRO A 39 6.78 8.59 -8.17
C PRO A 39 8.18 9.21 -8.25
N PHE A 40 9.03 8.92 -7.26
CA PHE A 40 10.44 9.28 -7.24
C PHE A 40 11.26 8.12 -7.81
N ILE A 41 11.65 8.25 -9.08
CA ILE A 41 12.48 7.26 -9.77
C ILE A 41 13.89 7.85 -9.92
N PRO A 42 14.95 7.18 -9.43
CA PRO A 42 16.30 7.64 -9.68
C PRO A 42 16.62 7.65 -11.18
N PRO A 43 17.28 8.70 -11.71
CA PRO A 43 17.61 8.79 -13.14
C PRO A 43 18.42 7.59 -13.67
N TYR A 44 19.21 6.93 -12.81
CA TYR A 44 20.04 5.78 -13.17
C TYR A 44 19.29 4.46 -13.33
N VAL A 45 18.01 4.38 -12.97
CA VAL A 45 17.17 3.17 -13.12
C VAL A 45 16.82 2.90 -14.59
N GLY A 46 16.93 3.90 -15.48
CA GLY A 46 16.58 3.77 -16.89
C GLY A 46 15.07 3.89 -17.14
N ALA A 47 14.62 3.48 -18.33
CA ALA A 47 13.26 3.71 -18.85
C ALA A 47 12.17 2.73 -18.34
N SER A 48 12.37 2.08 -17.20
CA SER A 48 11.35 1.19 -16.62
C SER A 48 10.14 1.98 -16.14
N HIS A 49 8.94 1.46 -16.42
CA HIS A 49 7.71 2.05 -15.89
C HIS A 49 7.71 1.95 -14.36
N TRP A 50 7.39 3.02 -13.65
CA TRP A 50 7.55 3.09 -12.19
C TRP A 50 6.84 1.96 -11.42
N THR A 51 5.72 1.44 -11.95
CA THR A 51 4.98 0.34 -11.32
C THR A 51 5.82 -0.93 -11.20
N THR A 52 6.80 -1.14 -12.09
CA THR A 52 7.68 -2.32 -12.03
C THR A 52 8.48 -2.37 -10.74
N MET A 53 8.71 -1.22 -10.09
CA MET A 53 9.35 -1.18 -8.78
C MET A 53 8.58 -1.97 -7.72
N LEU A 54 7.25 -1.96 -7.80
CA LEU A 54 6.37 -2.73 -6.92
C LEU A 54 6.06 -4.11 -7.50
N THR A 55 5.67 -4.20 -8.77
CA THR A 55 5.14 -5.44 -9.36
C THR A 55 6.18 -6.54 -9.51
N GLN A 56 7.46 -6.21 -9.63
CA GLN A 56 8.53 -7.23 -9.66
C GLN A 56 8.63 -8.05 -8.36
N TYR A 57 8.13 -7.54 -7.25
CA TYR A 57 8.10 -8.24 -5.96
C TYR A 57 6.85 -9.10 -5.78
N LEU A 58 5.83 -8.97 -6.65
CA LEU A 58 4.62 -9.81 -6.64
C LEU A 58 4.89 -11.16 -7.32
N ARG A 59 5.73 -11.98 -6.69
CA ARG A 59 6.14 -13.30 -7.19
C ARG A 59 6.13 -14.34 -6.09
N GLY A 60 5.96 -15.62 -6.46
CA GLY A 60 5.88 -16.71 -5.49
C GLY A 60 4.72 -16.52 -4.51
N SER A 61 5.02 -16.54 -3.22
CA SER A 61 4.04 -16.34 -2.13
C SER A 61 3.75 -14.87 -1.81
N THR A 62 4.47 -13.90 -2.38
CA THR A 62 4.20 -12.47 -2.13
C THR A 62 3.02 -12.00 -2.97
N LYS A 63 1.95 -11.52 -2.31
CA LYS A 63 0.70 -11.07 -2.97
C LYS A 63 0.28 -9.65 -2.64
N LEU A 64 1.05 -8.96 -1.80
CA LEU A 64 0.86 -7.56 -1.48
C LEU A 64 2.23 -6.90 -1.30
N VAL A 65 2.47 -5.79 -2.00
CA VAL A 65 3.74 -5.04 -1.92
C VAL A 65 3.43 -3.59 -1.63
N GLY A 66 3.99 -3.06 -0.56
CA GLY A 66 3.85 -1.66 -0.16
C GLY A 66 5.07 -0.82 -0.46
N ALA A 67 4.92 0.50 -0.33
CA ALA A 67 6.07 1.39 -0.17
C ALA A 67 6.79 1.11 1.17
N THR A 68 6.04 0.86 2.24
CA THR A 68 6.57 0.53 3.58
C THR A 68 5.72 -0.55 4.27
N ILE A 69 6.34 -1.26 5.23
CA ILE A 69 5.64 -2.09 6.22
C ILE A 69 5.84 -1.46 7.60
N SER A 70 4.74 -1.33 8.33
CA SER A 70 4.72 -0.91 9.74
C SER A 70 4.50 -2.11 10.65
N CYS A 71 5.10 -2.08 11.84
CA CYS A 71 4.94 -3.07 12.90
C CYS A 71 4.16 -2.54 14.13
N GLU A 72 3.64 -1.31 14.06
CA GLU A 72 3.05 -0.59 15.22
C GLU A 72 1.85 -1.32 15.86
N VAL A 73 1.10 -2.09 15.07
CA VAL A 73 -0.05 -2.91 15.54
C VAL A 73 0.17 -4.38 15.19
N MET A 74 0.52 -4.64 13.94
CA MET A 74 0.92 -5.92 13.37
C MET A 74 1.82 -5.62 12.16
N PRO A 75 2.60 -6.56 11.62
CA PRO A 75 3.27 -6.36 10.34
C PRO A 75 2.22 -6.11 9.24
N HIS A 76 2.16 -4.89 8.70
CA HIS A 76 1.24 -4.58 7.61
C HIS A 76 1.83 -3.59 6.60
N VAL A 77 1.50 -3.78 5.34
CA VAL A 77 1.70 -2.79 4.28
C VAL A 77 0.82 -1.58 4.55
N GLN A 78 1.43 -0.38 4.53
CA GLN A 78 0.69 0.86 4.72
C GLN A 78 -0.06 1.25 3.43
N SER A 79 -1.29 1.71 3.56
CA SER A 79 -2.24 1.85 2.45
C SER A 79 -1.98 3.04 1.51
N TYR A 80 -1.01 3.91 1.84
CA TYR A 80 -0.77 5.12 1.05
C TYR A 80 -0.24 4.82 -0.36
N THR A 81 0.49 3.71 -0.52
CA THR A 81 0.91 3.16 -1.81
C THR A 81 1.10 1.66 -1.67
N PHE A 82 0.36 0.88 -2.45
CA PHE A 82 0.54 -0.58 -2.50
C PHE A 82 0.17 -1.16 -3.87
N ALA A 83 0.65 -2.37 -4.12
CA ALA A 83 0.35 -3.15 -5.31
C ALA A 83 -0.04 -4.59 -4.95
N THR A 84 -0.89 -5.18 -5.77
CA THR A 84 -1.28 -6.60 -5.69
C THR A 84 -1.44 -7.20 -7.08
N ASP A 85 -1.33 -8.53 -7.19
CA ASP A 85 -1.61 -9.23 -8.44
C ASP A 85 -3.10 -9.62 -8.55
N SER A 86 -3.51 -10.19 -9.67
CA SER A 86 -4.90 -10.60 -9.86
C SER A 86 -5.42 -11.62 -8.84
N LEU A 87 -4.53 -12.41 -8.23
CA LEU A 87 -4.91 -13.36 -7.18
C LEU A 87 -5.09 -12.65 -5.83
N GLY A 88 -4.11 -11.83 -5.44
CA GLY A 88 -4.21 -11.00 -4.24
C GLY A 88 -5.40 -10.06 -4.29
N MET A 89 -5.70 -9.46 -5.45
CA MET A 89 -6.91 -8.66 -5.64
C MET A 89 -8.20 -9.45 -5.36
N LYS A 90 -8.31 -10.71 -5.83
CA LYS A 90 -9.48 -11.56 -5.53
C LYS A 90 -9.62 -11.81 -4.03
N ILE A 91 -8.50 -12.03 -3.34
CA ILE A 91 -8.46 -12.20 -1.89
C ILE A 91 -8.93 -10.92 -1.19
N LEU A 92 -8.43 -9.75 -1.59
CA LEU A 92 -8.79 -8.46 -1.00
C LEU A 92 -10.29 -8.14 -1.17
N LEU A 93 -10.84 -8.39 -2.36
CA LEU A 93 -12.27 -8.18 -2.64
C LEU A 93 -13.14 -9.15 -1.86
N ALA A 94 -12.80 -10.45 -1.83
CA ALA A 94 -13.57 -11.45 -1.09
C ALA A 94 -13.49 -11.25 0.43
N GLY A 95 -12.36 -10.73 0.92
CA GLY A 95 -12.11 -10.52 2.34
C GLY A 95 -12.60 -9.17 2.88
N GLY A 96 -13.21 -8.32 2.05
CA GLY A 96 -13.82 -7.05 2.45
C GLY A 96 -12.84 -5.92 2.77
N ALA A 97 -11.55 -6.06 2.45
CA ALA A 97 -10.57 -5.01 2.74
C ALA A 97 -10.82 -3.71 1.96
N LEU A 98 -11.46 -3.84 0.80
CA LEU A 98 -11.85 -2.72 -0.07
C LEU A 98 -13.34 -2.38 0.05
N ASP A 99 -14.07 -2.95 1.03
CA ASP A 99 -15.46 -2.57 1.26
C ASP A 99 -15.58 -1.12 1.74
N CYS A 100 -16.79 -0.56 1.66
CA CYS A 100 -17.01 0.81 2.08
C CYS A 100 -16.81 0.98 3.60
N HIS A 101 -15.80 1.75 3.99
CA HIS A 101 -15.52 2.09 5.38
C HIS A 101 -16.23 3.38 5.77
N LEU A 102 -17.02 3.35 6.84
CA LEU A 102 -17.89 4.47 7.26
C LEU A 102 -17.16 5.56 8.06
N ASP A 103 -16.03 5.20 8.66
CA ASP A 103 -15.20 6.11 9.44
C ASP A 103 -13.72 5.74 9.31
N HIS A 104 -12.87 6.62 9.83
CA HIS A 104 -11.42 6.47 9.76
C HIS A 104 -10.90 5.24 10.51
N MET A 105 -11.53 4.87 11.63
CA MET A 105 -11.11 3.69 12.40
C MET A 105 -11.42 2.40 11.65
N ALA A 106 -12.60 2.32 11.02
CA ALA A 106 -12.96 1.22 10.14
C ALA A 106 -12.01 1.14 8.94
N ALA A 107 -11.62 2.28 8.34
CA ALA A 107 -10.67 2.31 7.24
C ALA A 107 -9.28 1.78 7.63
N ILE A 108 -8.85 2.00 8.88
CA ILE A 108 -7.61 1.41 9.40
C ILE A 108 -7.79 -0.08 9.68
N SER A 109 -8.76 -0.45 10.51
CA SER A 109 -8.88 -1.82 11.03
C SER A 109 -9.38 -2.81 9.98
N ASN A 110 -10.45 -2.46 9.27
CA ASN A 110 -11.08 -3.29 8.24
C ASN A 110 -10.51 -3.02 6.85
N GLY A 111 -9.73 -1.96 6.68
CA GLY A 111 -9.00 -1.67 5.45
C GLY A 111 -7.51 -1.96 5.58
N GLU A 112 -6.71 -0.99 6.01
CA GLU A 112 -5.25 -1.03 5.97
C GLU A 112 -4.65 -2.28 6.63
N LEU A 113 -5.04 -2.58 7.87
CA LEU A 113 -4.56 -3.79 8.57
C LEU A 113 -5.07 -5.06 7.88
N ARG A 114 -6.33 -5.04 7.44
CA ARG A 114 -6.99 -6.18 6.80
C ARG A 114 -6.34 -6.56 5.48
N LEU A 115 -5.74 -5.62 4.73
CA LEU A 115 -4.99 -5.93 3.52
C LEU A 115 -3.92 -7.01 3.76
N SER A 116 -3.14 -6.84 4.83
CA SER A 116 -2.01 -7.73 5.14
C SER A 116 -2.46 -8.99 5.87
N ASP A 117 -3.42 -8.85 6.79
CA ASP A 117 -4.04 -9.99 7.48
C ASP A 117 -4.65 -11.03 6.51
N LEU A 118 -5.33 -10.56 5.46
CA LEU A 118 -5.88 -11.45 4.43
C LEU A 118 -4.80 -12.22 3.65
N MET A 119 -3.61 -11.63 3.46
CA MET A 119 -2.51 -12.35 2.83
C MET A 119 -2.03 -13.48 3.75
N PHE A 120 -1.80 -13.19 5.02
CA PHE A 120 -1.31 -14.17 5.98
C PHE A 120 -2.32 -15.32 6.20
N THR A 121 -3.59 -14.99 6.39
CA THR A 121 -4.66 -15.99 6.57
C THR A 121 -4.93 -16.83 5.32
N SER A 122 -4.49 -16.36 4.15
CA SER A 122 -4.54 -17.08 2.88
C SER A 122 -3.24 -17.83 2.53
N ASN A 123 -2.32 -18.00 3.48
CA ASN A 123 -0.99 -18.62 3.29
C ASN A 123 -0.10 -17.89 2.26
N TYR A 124 -0.25 -16.57 2.15
CA TYR A 124 0.61 -15.69 1.37
C TYR A 124 1.37 -14.74 2.30
N THR A 125 2.30 -14.01 1.71
CA THR A 125 3.15 -13.06 2.42
C THR A 125 3.11 -11.68 1.78
N ILE A 126 3.69 -10.70 2.46
CA ILE A 126 3.76 -9.30 2.03
C ILE A 126 5.23 -8.92 1.74
N ALA A 127 5.45 -7.77 1.11
CA ALA A 127 6.77 -7.18 0.99
C ALA A 127 6.68 -5.65 0.93
N SER A 128 7.82 -4.97 1.01
CA SER A 128 7.90 -3.53 0.75
C SER A 128 9.14 -3.18 -0.06
N LEU A 129 9.22 -1.91 -0.46
CA LEU A 129 10.39 -1.35 -1.13
C LEU A 129 11.56 -1.03 -0.17
N MET A 130 11.33 -1.04 1.15
CA MET A 130 12.33 -0.72 2.16
C MET A 130 13.51 -1.70 2.09
N ALA A 131 14.73 -1.17 1.97
CA ALA A 131 15.92 -1.96 1.71
C ALA A 131 16.29 -2.88 2.87
N ASP A 132 16.08 -2.44 4.10
CA ASP A 132 16.34 -3.20 5.33
C ASP A 132 15.36 -4.36 5.53
N GLN A 133 14.19 -4.31 4.88
CA GLN A 133 13.18 -5.36 4.91
C GLN A 133 13.46 -6.50 3.91
N ARG A 134 14.42 -6.33 2.99
CA ARG A 134 14.75 -7.33 1.96
C ARG A 134 15.26 -8.67 2.53
N GLY A 135 15.73 -8.68 3.78
CA GLY A 135 16.13 -9.89 4.49
C GLY A 135 14.96 -10.77 4.94
N VAL A 136 13.75 -10.20 5.07
CA VAL A 136 12.55 -10.91 5.52
C VAL A 136 11.86 -11.52 4.30
N ARG A 137 12.14 -12.80 4.04
CA ARG A 137 11.58 -13.52 2.87
C ARG A 137 10.10 -13.89 3.05
N ASP A 138 9.73 -14.24 4.27
CA ASP A 138 8.36 -14.54 4.62
C ASP A 138 7.98 -13.77 5.88
N TRP A 139 7.12 -12.79 5.72
CA TRP A 139 6.60 -11.97 6.81
C TRP A 139 5.63 -12.74 7.72
N ALA A 140 4.99 -13.82 7.27
CA ALA A 140 4.16 -14.64 8.16
C ALA A 140 4.98 -15.30 9.28
N VAL A 141 6.25 -15.61 9.00
CA VAL A 141 7.16 -16.29 9.95
C VAL A 141 8.23 -15.34 10.51
N GLY A 142 8.79 -14.47 9.67
CA GLY A 142 9.94 -13.61 10.00
C GLY A 142 9.57 -12.28 10.64
N ALA A 143 8.30 -11.87 10.61
CA ALA A 143 7.87 -10.61 11.21
C ALA A 143 8.24 -10.46 12.69
N PRO A 144 8.12 -11.47 13.58
CA PRO A 144 8.43 -11.29 15.00
C PRO A 144 9.86 -10.79 15.26
N ALA A 145 10.85 -11.34 14.56
CA ALA A 145 12.25 -10.94 14.72
C ALA A 145 12.50 -9.50 14.23
N TYR A 146 11.91 -9.13 13.08
CA TYR A 146 12.04 -7.78 12.55
C TYR A 146 11.29 -6.76 13.40
N CYS A 147 10.02 -7.03 13.73
CA CYS A 147 9.18 -6.11 14.50
C CYS A 147 9.66 -5.94 15.96
N ALA A 148 10.34 -6.93 16.55
CA ALA A 148 10.95 -6.79 17.87
C ALA A 148 12.06 -5.73 17.91
N THR A 149 12.73 -5.48 16.78
CA THR A 149 13.80 -4.47 16.67
C THR A 149 13.32 -3.17 16.03
N HIS A 150 12.20 -3.21 15.29
CA HIS A 150 11.63 -2.06 14.58
C HIS A 150 10.11 -1.98 14.81
N PRO A 151 9.64 -1.71 16.03
CA PRO A 151 8.21 -1.72 16.35
C PRO A 151 7.47 -0.48 15.84
N GLU A 152 8.19 0.57 15.47
CA GLU A 152 7.63 1.89 15.15
C GLU A 152 7.09 1.98 13.71
N ASN A 153 6.22 2.98 13.49
CA ASN A 153 5.73 3.31 12.16
C ASN A 153 6.80 4.09 11.37
N PRO A 154 7.28 3.57 10.22
CA PRO A 154 8.40 4.17 9.50
C PRO A 154 8.08 5.52 8.86
N THR A 155 6.81 5.94 8.82
CA THR A 155 6.38 7.22 8.22
C THR A 155 6.18 8.35 9.24
N VAL A 156 6.48 8.11 10.52
CA VAL A 156 6.35 9.14 11.57
C VAL A 156 7.72 9.74 11.85
N GLU A 157 7.93 10.96 11.38
CA GLU A 157 9.17 11.71 11.63
C GLU A 157 9.44 11.83 13.14
N GLY A 158 10.70 11.65 13.54
CA GLY A 158 11.13 11.68 14.94
C GLY A 158 10.75 10.47 15.80
N ARG A 159 9.89 9.56 15.29
CA ARG A 159 9.56 8.27 15.90
C ARG A 159 9.86 7.08 14.99
N ALA A 160 10.38 7.31 13.80
CA ALA A 160 10.82 6.22 12.96
C ALA A 160 12.27 5.91 13.33
N TYR A 161 12.60 4.63 13.44
CA TYR A 161 13.97 4.15 13.63
C TYR A 161 14.93 4.57 12.49
N ARG A 162 14.40 5.11 11.38
CA ARG A 162 15.16 5.63 10.23
C ARG A 162 14.36 6.63 9.42
N ASP A 163 15.07 7.42 8.63
CA ASP A 163 14.49 8.24 7.57
C ASP A 163 14.15 7.41 6.33
N LEU A 164 13.00 7.69 5.73
CA LEU A 164 12.59 7.11 4.45
C LEU A 164 13.13 7.96 3.30
N HIS A 165 14.03 7.38 2.52
CA HIS A 165 14.54 8.06 1.34
C HIS A 165 13.53 7.97 0.19
N PRO A 166 13.19 9.07 -0.52
CA PRO A 166 12.19 9.02 -1.60
C PRO A 166 12.49 8.00 -2.70
N PHE A 167 13.78 7.85 -3.05
CA PHE A 167 14.27 6.84 -4.01
C PHE A 167 14.25 5.39 -3.52
N GLU A 168 13.95 5.16 -2.25
CA GLU A 168 13.76 3.83 -1.69
C GLU A 168 12.29 3.43 -1.75
N VAL A 169 11.38 4.31 -1.31
CA VAL A 169 9.96 3.97 -1.11
C VAL A 169 9.05 4.39 -2.27
N LEU A 170 9.60 5.00 -3.33
CA LEU A 170 8.93 5.47 -4.55
C LEU A 170 7.92 6.61 -4.35
N PHE A 171 7.10 6.54 -3.31
CA PHE A 171 6.15 7.57 -2.91
C PHE A 171 6.34 7.89 -1.43
N VAL A 172 6.35 9.17 -1.08
CA VAL A 172 6.50 9.62 0.31
C VAL A 172 5.17 10.17 0.79
N LYS A 173 4.70 9.65 1.93
CA LYS A 173 3.51 10.17 2.63
C LYS A 173 3.80 11.58 3.12
N VAL A 174 2.94 12.53 2.77
CA VAL A 174 3.00 13.89 3.30
C VAL A 174 1.85 14.07 4.29
N LYS A 175 2.20 14.36 5.53
CA LYS A 175 1.26 14.72 6.59
C LYS A 175 1.08 16.24 6.57
N ASN A 176 -0.14 16.71 6.86
CA ASN A 176 -0.51 18.13 6.78
C ASN A 176 0.20 19.04 7.80
N ASP A 177 1.14 18.53 8.60
CA ASP A 177 1.95 19.35 9.52
C ASP A 177 2.98 20.25 8.80
N VAL A 178 3.00 20.27 7.47
CA VAL A 178 3.76 21.27 6.69
C VAL A 178 2.88 22.49 6.41
N ASP A 179 2.41 23.15 7.47
CA ASP A 179 1.78 24.49 7.42
C ASP A 179 2.78 25.60 7.01
N SER A 180 4.01 25.23 6.63
CA SER A 180 5.10 26.15 6.30
C SER A 180 5.51 26.19 4.83
N ARG A 181 4.89 25.42 3.92
CA ARG A 181 5.31 25.41 2.48
C ARG A 181 4.18 25.43 1.43
N GLY A 182 3.08 26.12 1.72
CA GLY A 182 2.27 26.76 0.68
C GLY A 182 1.55 25.85 -0.34
N VAL A 183 1.20 24.61 0.00
CA VAL A 183 0.34 23.78 -0.85
C VAL A 183 -0.91 23.38 -0.08
N THR A 184 -1.97 24.16 -0.29
CA THR A 184 -3.33 23.85 0.19
C THR A 184 -3.89 22.68 -0.60
N TYR A 185 -4.34 21.62 0.08
CA TYR A 185 -5.06 20.51 -0.55
C TYR A 185 -6.57 20.73 -0.43
N SER A 186 -7.27 20.88 -1.57
CA SER A 186 -8.73 20.79 -1.63
C SER A 186 -9.14 19.46 -2.27
N GLY A 187 -9.51 18.49 -1.42
CA GLY A 187 -10.13 17.22 -1.81
C GLY A 187 -9.21 16.00 -1.81
N GLN A 188 -9.66 14.91 -1.18
CA GLN A 188 -9.09 13.57 -1.37
C GLN A 188 -9.30 13.15 -2.83
N LYS A 189 -8.22 12.95 -3.58
CA LYS A 189 -8.23 12.36 -4.92
C LYS A 189 -7.45 11.06 -4.87
N GLU A 190 -8.12 9.93 -4.93
CA GLU A 190 -7.47 8.62 -4.96
C GLU A 190 -7.13 8.23 -6.39
N ALA A 191 -5.98 7.59 -6.61
CA ALA A 191 -5.54 7.15 -7.94
C ALA A 191 -5.30 5.64 -7.96
N LEU A 192 -5.94 4.97 -8.92
CA LEU A 192 -5.75 3.55 -9.20
C LEU A 192 -5.13 3.39 -10.59
N PHE A 193 -4.04 2.63 -10.66
CA PHE A 193 -3.32 2.32 -11.89
C PHE A 193 -3.39 0.82 -12.19
N PHE A 194 -3.53 0.50 -13.46
CA PHE A 194 -3.50 -0.87 -13.97
C PHE A 194 -2.17 -1.11 -14.68
N SER A 195 -1.45 -2.18 -14.32
CA SER A 195 -0.19 -2.56 -14.98
C SER A 195 -0.29 -3.96 -15.58
N ASN A 196 0.12 -4.07 -16.84
CA ASN A 196 0.29 -5.34 -17.56
C ASN A 196 1.75 -5.80 -17.64
N ASN A 197 2.66 -4.91 -17.22
CA ASN A 197 4.10 -5.12 -17.08
C ASN A 197 4.42 -5.58 -15.66
#